data_AF-A0A9W5VE01-F1
#
_entry.id   AF-A0A9W5VE01-F1
#
_cell.length_a   1.000
_cell.length_b   1.000
_cell.length_c   1.000
_cell.angle_alpha   90.00
_cell.angle_beta   90.00
_cell.angle_gamma   90.00
#
_symmetry.space_group_name_H-M   'P 1'
#
loop_
_entity.id
_entity.type
_entity.pdbx_description
1 polymer ?
#
loop_
_entity_poly.entity_id
_entity_poly.type
_entity_poly.pdbx_seq_one_letter_code
_entity_poly.pdbx_strand_id
1 'polypeptide(L)'
;AREHATKWDAHIKKQLLDTLTGIVEYDTTFDNYYDTLVEAINEGDADTLKEGITDLQGEIKKNQAYTKNLIQELAKLRDSIGEDVRAFGGHKDILQSILKNQASGIDEDEKRLNDVLEQVRHFKQVESDGIITVSVPSIPTWIAGGVMIGVARNNLSTLEPLLAQLRQTVDYKITLNRVVGVAYNNIAEMQNAIGSAINALTYMSAQWHDLDSQYSGVLNHIDKASQKADQNKFKFLKPNLNAAKDSWKTLRADAFTLKEGIKTLKMDPVSSKK
;
A
#
# COMPACT_ATOMS: atom_id res chain seq x y z
N ALA A 1 -18.57 6.84 -4.15
CA ALA A 1 -18.20 5.57 -3.44
C ALA A 1 -17.85 4.40 -4.34
N ARG A 2 -18.79 3.74 -5.03
CA ARG A 2 -18.49 2.56 -5.90
C ARG A 2 -17.54 2.89 -7.07
N GLU A 3 -17.66 4.09 -7.62
CA GLU A 3 -16.77 4.59 -8.66
C GLU A 3 -15.32 4.71 -8.17
N HIS A 4 -15.11 5.23 -6.94
CA HIS A 4 -13.78 5.30 -6.32
C HIS A 4 -13.15 3.93 -6.12
N ALA A 5 -13.92 2.94 -5.68
CA ALA A 5 -13.46 1.55 -5.57
C ALA A 5 -13.07 0.98 -6.94
N THR A 6 -13.85 1.28 -7.99
CA THR A 6 -13.54 0.87 -9.37
C THR A 6 -12.25 1.53 -9.88
N LYS A 7 -12.04 2.82 -9.58
CA LYS A 7 -10.81 3.55 -9.93
C LYS A 7 -9.59 2.97 -9.21
N TRP A 8 -9.74 2.56 -7.95
CA TRP A 8 -8.69 1.83 -7.23
C TRP A 8 -8.32 0.53 -7.94
N ASP A 9 -9.30 -0.34 -8.20
CA ASP A 9 -9.06 -1.67 -8.77
C ASP A 9 -8.49 -1.62 -10.19
N ALA A 10 -9.01 -0.71 -11.02
CA ALA A 10 -8.62 -0.62 -12.43
C ALA A 10 -7.31 0.14 -12.67
N HIS A 11 -6.95 1.10 -11.82
CA HIS A 11 -5.84 2.02 -12.07
C HIS A 11 -4.77 2.00 -10.97
N ILE A 12 -5.15 2.36 -9.74
CA ILE A 12 -4.18 2.54 -8.65
C ILE A 12 -3.52 1.23 -8.25
N LYS A 13 -4.29 0.13 -8.17
CA LYS A 13 -3.75 -1.20 -7.89
C LYS A 13 -2.66 -1.60 -8.88
N LYS A 14 -2.85 -1.29 -10.17
CA LYS A 14 -1.86 -1.56 -11.21
C LYS A 14 -0.59 -0.73 -11.00
N GLN A 15 -0.70 0.57 -10.77
CA GLN A 15 0.47 1.43 -10.54
C GLN A 15 1.28 1.05 -9.29
N LEU A 16 0.60 0.57 -8.23
CA LEU A 16 1.27 0.01 -7.06
C LEU A 16 2.08 -1.25 -7.43
N LEU A 17 1.48 -2.18 -8.18
CA LEU A 17 2.16 -3.37 -8.66
C LEU A 17 3.34 -3.04 -9.59
N ASP A 18 3.20 -2.02 -10.43
CA ASP A 18 4.27 -1.54 -11.32
C ASP A 18 5.43 -0.94 -10.48
N THR A 19 5.13 -0.17 -9.43
CA THR A 19 6.14 0.39 -8.51
C THR A 19 6.91 -0.71 -7.78
N LEU A 20 6.24 -1.77 -7.32
CA LEU A 20 6.90 -2.94 -6.70
C LEU A 20 7.71 -3.74 -7.72
N THR A 21 7.23 -3.82 -8.96
CA THR A 21 7.98 -4.46 -10.06
C THR A 21 9.28 -3.72 -10.34
N GLY A 22 9.29 -2.38 -10.26
CA GLY A 22 10.49 -1.57 -10.37
C GLY A 22 11.60 -1.90 -9.36
N ILE A 23 11.26 -2.24 -8.11
CA ILE A 23 12.24 -2.71 -7.11
C ILE A 23 12.86 -4.06 -7.55
N VAL A 24 12.01 -4.98 -8.01
CA VAL A 24 12.43 -6.31 -8.45
C VAL A 24 13.32 -6.24 -9.70
N GLU A 25 12.96 -5.39 -10.66
CA GLU A 25 13.74 -5.15 -11.88
C GLU A 25 15.06 -4.45 -11.60
N TYR A 26 15.08 -3.53 -10.62
CA TYR A 26 16.31 -2.87 -10.19
C TYR A 26 17.32 -3.87 -9.63
N ASP A 27 16.90 -4.74 -8.70
CA ASP A 27 17.78 -5.79 -8.16
C ASP A 27 18.30 -6.73 -9.25
N THR A 28 17.45 -7.11 -10.21
CA THR A 28 17.91 -7.91 -11.38
C THR A 28 18.98 -7.17 -12.18
N THR A 29 18.80 -5.88 -12.42
CA THR A 29 19.78 -5.05 -13.13
C THR A 29 21.08 -4.97 -12.34
N PHE A 30 21.00 -4.71 -11.04
CA PHE A 30 22.15 -4.66 -10.14
C PHE A 30 22.93 -5.99 -10.12
N ASP A 31 22.24 -7.13 -10.01
CA ASP A 31 22.91 -8.45 -9.99
C ASP A 31 23.59 -8.76 -11.33
N ASN A 32 23.02 -8.31 -12.46
CA ASN A 32 23.63 -8.45 -13.78
C ASN A 32 24.91 -7.62 -13.94
N TYR A 33 24.97 -6.40 -13.39
CA TYR A 33 26.18 -5.57 -13.43
C TYR A 33 27.25 -5.98 -12.40
N TYR A 34 26.87 -6.74 -11.36
CA TYR A 34 27.72 -6.94 -10.19
C TYR A 34 29.10 -7.53 -10.54
N ASP A 35 29.15 -8.63 -11.29
CA ASP A 35 30.42 -9.30 -11.58
C ASP A 35 31.32 -8.41 -12.46
N THR A 36 30.74 -7.73 -13.45
CA THR A 36 31.44 -6.74 -14.30
C THR A 36 32.00 -5.58 -13.49
N LEU A 37 31.23 -5.04 -12.53
CA LEU A 37 31.69 -3.96 -11.65
C LEU A 37 32.82 -4.45 -10.71
N VAL A 38 32.74 -5.69 -10.22
CA VAL A 38 33.81 -6.29 -9.40
C VAL A 38 35.09 -6.47 -10.22
N GLU A 39 34.98 -6.92 -11.46
CA GLU A 39 36.11 -7.06 -12.39
C GLU A 39 36.76 -5.71 -12.67
N ALA A 40 35.97 -4.70 -13.05
CA ALA A 40 36.45 -3.35 -13.32
C ALA A 40 37.15 -2.71 -12.10
N ILE A 41 36.66 -2.98 -10.87
CA ILE A 41 37.36 -2.58 -9.63
C ILE A 41 38.76 -3.22 -9.53
N ASN A 42 38.89 -4.50 -9.86
CA ASN A 42 40.15 -5.24 -9.73
C ASN A 42 41.15 -4.84 -10.81
N GLU A 43 40.68 -4.53 -12.02
CA GLU A 43 41.50 -4.14 -13.17
C GLU A 43 41.82 -2.63 -13.20
N GLY A 44 41.14 -1.83 -12.39
CA GLY A 44 41.33 -0.40 -12.37
C GLY A 44 40.67 0.32 -13.56
N ASP A 45 39.64 -0.30 -14.15
CA ASP A 45 38.88 0.22 -15.30
C ASP A 45 37.85 1.25 -14.84
N ALA A 46 38.14 2.52 -15.10
CA ALA A 46 37.27 3.62 -14.71
C ALA A 46 36.03 3.76 -15.60
N ASP A 47 36.15 3.41 -16.88
CA ASP A 47 35.10 3.68 -17.87
C ASP A 47 33.95 2.70 -17.66
N THR A 48 34.24 1.41 -17.49
CA THR A 48 33.26 0.39 -17.15
C THR A 48 32.56 0.69 -15.81
N LEU A 49 33.29 1.18 -14.80
CA LEU A 49 32.67 1.57 -13.52
C LEU A 49 31.72 2.75 -13.67
N LYS A 50 32.08 3.76 -14.47
CA LYS A 50 31.23 4.92 -14.71
C LYS A 50 29.97 4.54 -15.48
N GLU A 51 30.10 3.72 -16.51
CA GLU A 51 28.97 3.24 -17.31
C GLU A 51 27.97 2.49 -16.42
N GLY A 52 28.42 1.44 -15.72
CA GLY A 52 27.54 0.64 -14.87
C GLY A 52 26.89 1.44 -13.73
N ILE A 53 27.62 2.36 -13.08
CA ILE A 53 27.03 3.22 -12.04
C ILE A 53 26.04 4.23 -12.65
N THR A 54 26.29 4.75 -13.85
CA THR A 54 25.38 5.67 -14.56
C THR A 54 24.08 4.96 -14.95
N ASP A 55 24.17 3.74 -15.46
CA ASP A 55 23.00 2.94 -15.85
C ASP A 55 22.12 2.61 -14.65
N LEU A 56 22.72 2.15 -13.55
CA LEU A 56 22.02 1.91 -12.28
C LEU A 56 21.38 3.20 -11.73
N GLN A 57 22.08 4.33 -11.81
CA GLN A 57 21.51 5.63 -11.44
C GLN A 57 20.30 6.01 -12.32
N GLY A 58 20.34 5.66 -13.61
CA GLY A 58 19.21 5.82 -14.53
C GLY A 58 17.97 5.06 -14.07
N GLU A 59 18.12 3.79 -13.67
CA GLU A 59 17.01 2.99 -13.15
C GLU A 59 16.48 3.52 -11.80
N ILE A 60 17.34 4.04 -10.93
CA ILE A 60 16.91 4.75 -9.70
C ILE A 60 16.00 5.94 -10.04
N LYS A 61 16.38 6.77 -11.02
CA LYS A 61 15.58 7.94 -11.44
C LYS A 61 14.23 7.53 -12.02
N LYS A 62 14.21 6.46 -12.80
CA LYS A 62 12.98 5.89 -13.36
C LYS A 62 12.04 5.38 -12.26
N ASN A 63 12.56 4.63 -11.29
CA ASN A 63 11.78 4.19 -10.13
C ASN A 63 11.28 5.36 -9.28
N GLN A 64 12.09 6.40 -9.09
CA GLN A 64 11.66 7.63 -8.43
C GLN A 64 10.46 8.27 -9.15
N ALA A 65 10.50 8.34 -10.49
CA ALA A 65 9.41 8.91 -11.28
C ALA A 65 8.12 8.08 -11.15
N TYR A 66 8.23 6.75 -11.15
CA TYR A 66 7.08 5.86 -10.90
C TYR A 66 6.47 6.08 -9.52
N THR A 67 7.29 6.14 -8.47
CA THR A 67 6.80 6.40 -7.11
C THR A 67 6.14 7.78 -7.00
N LYS A 68 6.73 8.82 -7.59
CA LYS A 68 6.14 10.18 -7.61
C LYS A 68 4.79 10.21 -8.31
N ASN A 69 4.67 9.52 -9.45
CA ASN A 69 3.40 9.43 -10.18
C ASN A 69 2.32 8.70 -9.35
N LEU A 70 2.66 7.58 -8.73
CA LEU A 70 1.75 6.85 -7.84
C LEU A 70 1.26 7.73 -6.67
N ILE A 71 2.15 8.51 -6.05
CA ILE A 71 1.78 9.46 -4.99
C ILE A 71 0.77 10.49 -5.50
N GLN A 72 0.97 11.03 -6.71
CA GLN A 72 0.06 12.00 -7.30
C GLN A 72 -1.33 11.41 -7.59
N GLU A 73 -1.39 10.20 -8.15
CA GLU A 73 -2.67 9.54 -8.43
C GLU A 73 -3.41 9.13 -7.15
N LEU A 74 -2.68 8.71 -6.11
CA LEU A 74 -3.24 8.48 -4.78
C LEU A 74 -3.77 9.78 -4.16
N ALA A 75 -3.05 10.89 -4.28
CA ALA A 75 -3.50 12.19 -3.77
C ALA A 75 -4.79 12.64 -4.46
N LYS A 76 -4.86 12.55 -5.80
CA LYS A 76 -6.09 12.85 -6.56
C LYS A 76 -7.26 11.99 -6.11
N LEU A 77 -7.04 10.68 -5.91
CA LEU A 77 -8.08 9.77 -5.43
C LEU A 77 -8.52 10.14 -4.00
N ARG A 78 -7.57 10.39 -3.09
CA ARG A 78 -7.85 10.81 -1.71
C ARG A 78 -8.69 12.08 -1.67
N ASP A 79 -8.32 13.09 -2.46
CA ASP A 79 -8.97 14.40 -2.42
C ASP A 79 -10.40 14.30 -2.95
N SER A 80 -10.60 13.58 -4.06
CA SER A 80 -11.93 13.29 -4.61
C SER A 80 -12.79 12.47 -3.65
N ILE A 81 -12.22 11.46 -2.99
CA ILE A 81 -12.92 10.73 -1.92
C ILE A 81 -13.25 11.68 -0.76
N GLY A 82 -12.35 12.58 -0.39
CA GLY A 82 -12.56 13.51 0.72
C GLY A 82 -13.71 14.49 0.49
N GLU A 83 -13.92 14.93 -0.75
CA GLU A 83 -15.12 15.69 -1.14
C GLU A 83 -16.39 14.87 -0.95
N ASP A 84 -16.40 13.64 -1.46
CA ASP A 84 -17.52 12.70 -1.30
C ASP A 84 -17.81 12.38 0.17
N VAL A 85 -16.78 12.15 1.00
CA VAL A 85 -16.90 11.85 2.43
C VAL A 85 -17.56 13.01 3.16
N ARG A 86 -17.13 14.26 2.89
CA ARG A 86 -17.73 15.45 3.52
C ARG A 86 -19.20 15.61 3.14
N ALA A 87 -19.52 15.52 1.85
CA ALA A 87 -20.89 15.65 1.37
C ALA A 87 -21.78 14.51 1.90
N PHE A 88 -21.29 13.27 1.85
CA PHE A 88 -22.03 12.11 2.32
C PHE A 88 -22.21 12.12 3.84
N GLY A 89 -21.22 12.58 4.61
CA GLY A 89 -21.36 12.78 6.06
C GLY A 89 -22.52 13.72 6.39
N GLY A 90 -22.58 14.89 5.74
CA GLY A 90 -23.70 15.82 5.92
C GLY A 90 -25.07 15.20 5.56
N HIS A 91 -25.16 14.47 4.45
CA HIS A 91 -26.40 13.78 4.07
C HIS A 91 -26.78 12.65 5.03
N LYS A 92 -25.80 11.90 5.54
CA LYS A 92 -25.99 10.85 6.55
C LYS A 92 -26.56 11.46 7.83
N ASP A 93 -25.99 12.55 8.31
CA ASP A 93 -26.42 13.19 9.57
C ASP A 93 -27.87 13.72 9.45
N ILE A 94 -28.22 14.29 8.30
CA ILE A 94 -29.60 14.71 7.99
C ILE A 94 -30.53 13.49 7.98
N LEU A 95 -30.18 12.43 7.26
CA LEU A 95 -30.98 11.20 7.20
C LEU A 95 -31.18 10.62 8.60
N GLN A 96 -30.12 10.50 9.38
CA GLN A 96 -30.17 9.99 10.73
C GLN A 96 -31.11 10.83 11.62
N SER A 97 -31.04 12.16 11.50
CA SER A 97 -31.93 13.08 12.21
C SER A 97 -33.40 12.85 11.85
N ILE A 98 -33.71 12.62 10.57
CA ILE A 98 -35.05 12.27 10.10
C ILE A 98 -35.51 10.94 10.69
N LEU A 99 -34.66 9.92 10.65
CA LEU A 99 -35.01 8.57 11.13
C LEU A 99 -35.21 8.52 12.65
N LYS A 100 -34.39 9.25 13.42
CA LYS A 100 -34.55 9.41 14.88
C LYS A 100 -35.90 9.97 15.27
N ASN A 101 -36.42 10.92 14.49
CA ASN A 101 -37.74 11.49 14.73
C ASN A 101 -38.89 10.52 14.40
N GLN A 102 -38.60 9.38 13.74
CA GLN A 102 -39.59 8.43 13.25
C GLN A 102 -39.46 7.02 13.85
N ALA A 103 -38.37 6.73 14.57
CA ALA A 103 -38.13 5.45 15.23
C ALA A 103 -37.15 5.62 16.40
N SER A 104 -37.40 4.87 17.49
CA SER A 104 -36.42 4.69 18.56
C SER A 104 -35.36 3.65 18.16
N GLY A 105 -34.24 3.59 18.89
CA GLY A 105 -33.22 2.58 18.66
C GLY A 105 -32.17 2.93 17.60
N ILE A 106 -32.34 4.03 16.85
CA ILE A 106 -31.42 4.43 15.77
C ILE A 106 -30.01 4.72 16.31
N ASP A 107 -29.92 5.42 17.44
CA ASP A 107 -28.64 5.76 18.07
C ASP A 107 -27.93 4.54 18.64
N GLU A 108 -28.65 3.70 19.38
CA GLU A 108 -28.04 2.49 19.94
C GLU A 108 -27.58 1.54 18.84
N ASP A 109 -28.34 1.41 17.75
CA ASP A 109 -27.96 0.56 16.62
C ASP A 109 -26.75 1.11 15.86
N GLU A 110 -26.70 2.42 15.61
CA GLU A 110 -25.55 3.04 14.94
C GLU A 110 -24.28 2.86 15.78
N LYS A 111 -24.37 3.04 17.09
CA LYS A 111 -23.24 2.80 17.99
C LYS A 111 -22.74 1.37 17.89
N ARG A 112 -23.63 0.37 17.95
CA ARG A 112 -23.25 -1.05 17.79
C ARG A 112 -22.59 -1.33 16.44
N LEU A 113 -23.12 -0.75 15.37
CA LEU A 113 -22.53 -0.88 14.04
C LEU A 113 -21.12 -0.27 13.99
N ASN A 114 -20.95 0.93 14.52
CA ASN A 114 -19.65 1.60 14.55
C ASN A 114 -18.64 0.84 15.42
N ASP A 115 -19.04 0.28 16.56
CA ASP A 115 -18.19 -0.55 17.43
C ASP A 115 -17.69 -1.80 16.67
N VAL A 116 -18.55 -2.45 15.88
CA VAL A 116 -18.16 -3.59 15.03
C VAL A 116 -17.17 -3.17 13.96
N LEU A 117 -17.46 -2.09 13.24
CA LEU A 117 -16.59 -1.59 12.17
C LEU A 117 -15.22 -1.14 12.71
N GLU A 118 -15.19 -0.51 13.88
CA GLU A 118 -13.97 -0.11 14.56
C GLU A 118 -13.10 -1.29 14.96
N GLN A 119 -13.69 -2.34 15.55
CA GLN A 119 -12.92 -3.54 15.88
C GLN A 119 -12.42 -4.25 14.63
N VAL A 120 -13.24 -4.32 13.56
CA VAL A 120 -12.80 -4.85 12.26
C VAL A 120 -11.59 -4.07 11.73
N ARG A 121 -11.58 -2.73 11.85
CA ARG A 121 -10.42 -1.90 11.49
C ARG A 121 -9.21 -2.19 12.38
N HIS A 122 -9.41 -2.22 13.70
CA HIS A 122 -8.33 -2.42 14.66
C HIS A 122 -7.60 -3.74 14.41
N PHE A 123 -8.34 -4.83 14.22
CA PHE A 123 -7.72 -6.12 13.93
C PHE A 123 -6.94 -6.13 12.61
N LYS A 124 -7.48 -5.49 11.55
CA LYS A 124 -6.75 -5.33 10.29
C LYS A 124 -5.43 -4.56 10.46
N GLN A 125 -5.42 -3.53 11.31
CA GLN A 125 -4.23 -2.74 11.61
C GLN A 125 -3.18 -3.53 12.40
N VAL A 126 -3.59 -4.19 13.50
CA VAL A 126 -2.69 -5.02 14.32
C VAL A 126 -2.07 -6.14 13.50
N GLU A 127 -2.84 -6.76 12.61
CA GLU A 127 -2.34 -7.77 11.69
C GLU A 127 -1.34 -7.19 10.68
N SER A 128 -1.49 -5.94 10.27
CA SER A 128 -0.56 -5.30 9.33
C SER A 128 0.71 -4.71 9.95
N ASP A 129 0.72 -4.42 11.26
CA ASP A 129 1.83 -3.76 11.94
C ASP A 129 3.02 -4.70 12.25
N GLY A 130 2.84 -6.02 12.15
CA GLY A 130 3.92 -7.02 12.13
C GLY A 130 4.18 -7.52 10.71
N ILE A 131 5.23 -7.03 10.06
CA ILE A 131 5.75 -7.35 8.70
C ILE A 131 5.07 -8.52 7.92
N ILE A 132 4.59 -8.18 6.71
CA ILE A 132 4.08 -9.03 5.60
C ILE A 132 2.87 -9.93 5.96
N THR A 133 1.73 -9.31 6.23
CA THR A 133 0.42 -10.00 6.34
C THR A 133 -0.42 -9.77 5.08
N VAL A 134 0.06 -10.26 3.94
CA VAL A 134 -0.51 -9.89 2.61
C VAL A 134 -1.81 -10.61 2.25
N SER A 135 -2.39 -11.38 3.17
CA SER A 135 -3.70 -12.01 2.95
C SER A 135 -4.33 -12.42 4.27
N VAL A 136 -5.03 -11.50 4.94
CA VAL A 136 -6.03 -11.91 5.94
C VAL A 136 -7.33 -12.15 5.17
N PRO A 137 -7.73 -13.42 4.92
CA PRO A 137 -8.98 -13.68 4.22
C PRO A 137 -10.13 -13.11 5.04
N SER A 138 -10.83 -12.13 4.47
CA SER A 138 -12.06 -11.59 5.03
C SER A 138 -13.24 -12.46 4.61
N ILE A 139 -14.03 -12.92 5.57
CA ILE A 139 -15.29 -13.62 5.34
C ILE A 139 -16.41 -12.58 5.21
N PRO A 140 -17.20 -12.61 4.11
CA PRO A 140 -18.40 -11.78 4.01
C PRO A 140 -19.40 -12.21 5.08
N THR A 141 -19.70 -11.30 6.00
CA THR A 141 -20.63 -11.53 7.11
C THR A 141 -21.87 -10.68 6.92
N TRP A 142 -23.03 -11.33 6.86
CA TRP A 142 -24.32 -10.65 6.68
C TRP A 142 -24.94 -10.28 8.02
N ILE A 143 -25.47 -9.06 8.09
CA ILE A 143 -26.32 -8.59 9.20
C ILE A 143 -27.75 -8.32 8.68
N ALA A 144 -28.69 -8.04 9.58
CA ALA A 144 -30.07 -7.79 9.17
C ALA A 144 -30.17 -6.60 8.21
N GLY A 145 -31.05 -6.73 7.22
CA GLY A 145 -31.18 -5.77 6.12
C GLY A 145 -30.30 -6.05 4.90
N GLY A 146 -29.63 -7.21 4.84
CA GLY A 146 -28.80 -7.60 3.70
C GLY A 146 -27.48 -6.84 3.60
N VAL A 147 -27.08 -6.18 4.69
CA VAL A 147 -25.81 -5.44 4.76
C VAL A 147 -24.67 -6.43 4.97
N MET A 148 -23.61 -6.28 4.16
CA MET A 148 -22.39 -7.09 4.23
C MET A 148 -21.29 -6.35 4.98
N ILE A 149 -20.61 -7.04 5.89
CA ILE A 149 -19.38 -6.57 6.55
C ILE A 149 -18.28 -7.60 6.29
N GLY A 150 -17.11 -7.15 5.83
CA GLY A 150 -15.94 -8.00 5.65
C GLY A 150 -15.20 -8.18 6.98
N VAL A 151 -15.23 -9.39 7.54
CA VAL A 151 -14.62 -9.70 8.84
C VAL A 151 -13.45 -10.66 8.65
N ALA A 152 -12.29 -10.34 9.23
CA ALA A 152 -11.13 -11.22 9.21
C ALA A 152 -11.45 -12.58 9.87
N ARG A 153 -11.10 -13.69 9.20
CA ARG A 153 -11.50 -15.05 9.61
C ARG A 153 -11.12 -15.42 11.04
N ASN A 154 -9.92 -15.06 11.45
CA ASN A 154 -9.36 -15.27 12.79
C ASN A 154 -10.02 -14.39 13.87
N ASN A 155 -10.69 -13.30 13.49
CA ASN A 155 -11.35 -12.38 14.42
C ASN A 155 -12.88 -12.60 14.49
N LEU A 156 -13.41 -13.48 13.65
CA LEU A 156 -14.85 -13.74 13.58
C LEU A 156 -15.42 -14.22 14.92
N SER A 157 -14.74 -15.13 15.62
CA SER A 157 -15.18 -15.63 16.93
C SER A 157 -15.24 -14.53 17.99
N THR A 158 -14.31 -13.57 17.94
CA THR A 158 -14.24 -12.45 18.88
C THR A 158 -15.36 -11.45 18.62
N LEU A 159 -15.69 -11.22 17.34
CA LEU A 159 -16.73 -10.28 16.92
C LEU A 159 -18.15 -10.85 16.96
N GLU A 160 -18.29 -12.18 17.04
CA GLU A 160 -19.58 -12.88 16.97
C GLU A 160 -20.64 -12.37 17.96
N PRO A 161 -20.33 -12.02 19.24
CA PRO A 161 -21.34 -11.46 20.15
C PRO A 161 -21.96 -10.16 19.66
N LEU A 162 -21.18 -9.30 18.99
CA LEU A 162 -21.67 -8.03 18.45
C LEU A 162 -22.38 -8.24 17.11
N LEU A 163 -21.86 -9.13 16.26
CA LEU A 163 -22.49 -9.51 15.01
C LEU A 163 -23.87 -10.15 15.23
N ALA A 164 -24.02 -10.98 16.27
CA ALA A 164 -25.28 -11.58 16.65
C ALA A 164 -26.35 -10.52 17.00
N GLN A 165 -25.96 -9.42 17.65
CA GLN A 165 -26.86 -8.30 17.93
C GLN A 165 -27.30 -7.59 16.64
N LEU A 166 -26.39 -7.41 15.67
CA LEU A 166 -26.71 -6.79 14.38
C LEU A 166 -27.53 -7.71 13.45
N ARG A 167 -27.52 -9.03 13.68
CA ARG A 167 -28.34 -10.00 12.92
C ARG A 167 -29.80 -10.06 13.37
N GLN A 168 -30.14 -9.49 14.52
CA GLN A 168 -31.53 -9.42 14.96
C GLN A 168 -32.39 -8.65 13.94
N THR A 169 -33.62 -9.11 13.72
CA THR A 169 -34.57 -8.43 12.85
C THR A 169 -34.85 -7.02 13.38
N VAL A 170 -34.74 -6.03 12.51
CA VAL A 170 -34.91 -4.62 12.83
C VAL A 170 -35.87 -3.96 11.85
N ASP A 171 -36.39 -2.80 12.23
CA ASP A 171 -37.21 -1.96 11.35
C ASP A 171 -36.43 -1.54 10.09
N TYR A 172 -37.17 -1.24 9.02
CA TYR A 172 -36.57 -0.82 7.75
C TYR A 172 -35.78 0.49 7.88
N LYS A 173 -36.14 1.38 8.82
CA LYS A 173 -35.40 2.62 9.10
C LYS A 173 -34.01 2.34 9.65
N ILE A 174 -33.90 1.39 10.58
CA ILE A 174 -32.62 0.93 11.12
C ILE A 174 -31.79 0.30 9.99
N THR A 175 -32.42 -0.55 9.16
CA THR A 175 -31.76 -1.13 7.98
C THR A 175 -31.19 -0.06 7.04
N LEU A 176 -31.98 0.98 6.71
CA LEU A 176 -31.54 2.08 5.87
C LEU A 176 -30.35 2.83 6.49
N ASN A 177 -30.43 3.11 7.79
CA ASN A 177 -29.33 3.75 8.53
C ASN A 177 -28.05 2.91 8.48
N ARG A 178 -28.15 1.59 8.63
CA ARG A 178 -27.00 0.66 8.53
C ARG A 178 -26.36 0.66 7.15
N VAL A 179 -27.16 0.59 6.07
CA VAL A 179 -26.65 0.62 4.69
C VAL A 179 -25.83 1.88 4.45
N VAL A 180 -26.38 3.04 4.84
CA VAL A 180 -25.71 4.33 4.70
C VAL A 180 -24.47 4.42 5.61
N GLY A 181 -24.59 3.98 6.85
CA GLY A 181 -23.50 3.96 7.83
C GLY A 181 -22.30 3.11 7.39
N VAL A 182 -22.55 1.90 6.88
CA VAL A 182 -21.48 1.03 6.33
C VAL A 182 -20.85 1.66 5.10
N ALA A 183 -21.65 2.20 4.17
CA ALA A 183 -21.13 2.84 2.97
C ALA A 183 -20.25 4.05 3.31
N TYR A 184 -20.68 4.88 4.27
CA TYR A 184 -19.92 6.02 4.77
C TYR A 184 -18.60 5.59 5.44
N ASN A 185 -18.65 4.63 6.37
CA ASN A 185 -17.46 4.13 7.05
C ASN A 185 -16.43 3.57 6.06
N ASN A 186 -16.87 2.75 5.08
CA ASN A 186 -15.98 2.19 4.07
C ASN A 186 -15.24 3.26 3.26
N ILE A 187 -15.93 4.35 2.87
CA ILE A 187 -15.29 5.39 2.07
C ILE A 187 -14.39 6.31 2.90
N ALA A 188 -14.76 6.59 4.16
CA ALA A 188 -13.90 7.31 5.09
C ALA A 188 -12.61 6.51 5.41
N GLU A 189 -12.75 5.19 5.59
CA GLU A 189 -11.62 4.27 5.75
C GLU A 189 -10.69 4.27 4.55
N MET A 190 -11.25 4.19 3.34
CA MET A 190 -10.48 4.25 2.10
C MET A 190 -9.70 5.56 2.00
N GLN A 191 -10.30 6.69 2.36
CA GLN A 191 -9.62 8.00 2.39
C GLN A 191 -8.41 7.98 3.33
N ASN A 192 -8.60 7.48 4.56
CA ASN A 192 -7.57 7.43 5.59
C ASN A 192 -6.43 6.47 5.18
N ALA A 193 -6.77 5.29 4.68
CA ALA A 193 -5.79 4.30 4.21
C ALA A 193 -4.93 4.86 3.06
N ILE A 194 -5.55 5.57 2.11
CA ILE A 194 -4.81 6.24 1.03
C ILE A 194 -3.90 7.34 1.60
N GLY A 195 -4.36 8.10 2.60
CA GLY A 195 -3.54 9.09 3.30
C GLY A 195 -2.28 8.47 3.93
N SER A 196 -2.42 7.36 4.65
CA SER A 196 -1.29 6.62 5.22
C SER A 196 -0.35 6.07 4.14
N ALA A 197 -0.90 5.55 3.05
CA ALA A 197 -0.10 5.05 1.92
C ALA A 197 0.72 6.17 1.26
N ILE A 198 0.16 7.37 1.09
CA ILE A 198 0.89 8.53 0.56
C ILE A 198 2.09 8.86 1.45
N ASN A 199 1.94 8.84 2.78
CA ASN A 199 3.04 9.10 3.71
C ASN A 199 4.17 8.07 3.57
N ALA A 200 3.82 6.77 3.52
CA ALA A 200 4.80 5.69 3.34
C ALA A 200 5.50 5.78 1.97
N LEU A 201 4.76 6.04 0.90
CA LEU A 201 5.35 6.18 -0.45
C LEU A 201 6.20 7.44 -0.59
N THR A 202 5.89 8.51 0.16
CA THR A 202 6.74 9.70 0.23
C THR A 202 8.12 9.34 0.81
N TYR A 203 8.18 8.48 1.83
CA TYR A 203 9.45 7.95 2.33
C TYR A 203 10.20 7.16 1.26
N MET A 204 9.52 6.26 0.53
CA MET A 204 10.13 5.54 -0.60
C MET A 204 10.67 6.49 -1.68
N SER A 205 9.93 7.55 -2.03
CA SER A 205 10.42 8.55 -2.99
C SER A 205 11.66 9.30 -2.49
N ALA A 206 11.76 9.54 -1.17
CA ALA A 206 12.95 10.13 -0.57
C ALA A 206 14.15 9.16 -0.64
N GLN A 207 13.94 7.86 -0.38
CA GLN A 207 14.99 6.87 -0.52
C GLN A 207 15.56 6.80 -1.94
N TRP A 208 14.71 6.86 -2.97
CA TRP A 208 15.20 6.96 -4.36
C TRP A 208 15.98 8.25 -4.64
N HIS A 209 15.58 9.38 -4.03
CA HIS A 209 16.33 10.62 -4.16
C HIS A 209 17.71 10.53 -3.51
N ASP A 210 17.77 9.96 -2.32
CA ASP A 210 19.03 9.77 -1.58
C ASP A 210 19.96 8.83 -2.33
N LEU A 211 19.43 7.76 -2.94
CA LEU A 211 20.20 6.86 -3.79
C LEU A 211 20.76 7.58 -5.03
N ASP A 212 19.97 8.41 -5.71
CA ASP A 212 20.46 9.20 -6.85
C ASP A 212 21.65 10.10 -6.46
N SER A 213 21.57 10.73 -5.29
CA SER A 213 22.67 11.54 -4.73
C SER A 213 23.89 10.68 -4.38
N GLN A 214 23.69 9.52 -3.77
CA GLN A 214 24.77 8.59 -3.43
C GLN A 214 25.50 8.08 -4.67
N TYR A 215 24.79 7.73 -5.74
CA TYR A 215 25.37 7.29 -7.01
C TYR A 215 26.17 8.42 -7.67
N SER A 216 25.67 9.66 -7.63
CA SER A 216 26.44 10.85 -8.04
C SER A 216 27.73 11.02 -7.23
N GLY A 217 27.68 10.76 -5.93
CA GLY A 217 28.85 10.74 -5.05
C GLY A 217 29.86 9.65 -5.43
N VAL A 218 29.39 8.45 -5.77
CA VAL A 218 30.25 7.34 -6.24
C VAL A 218 30.94 7.71 -7.56
N LEU A 219 30.22 8.26 -8.53
CA LEU A 219 30.79 8.74 -9.80
C LEU A 219 31.92 9.76 -9.57
N ASN A 220 31.68 10.74 -8.70
CA ASN A 220 32.68 11.73 -8.31
C ASN A 220 33.92 11.10 -7.64
N HIS A 221 33.74 10.05 -6.83
CA HIS A 221 34.85 9.32 -6.24
C HIS A 221 35.64 8.51 -7.29
N ILE A 222 34.96 7.92 -8.26
CA ILE A 222 35.60 7.24 -9.40
C ILE A 222 36.44 8.24 -10.20
N ASP A 223 35.91 9.42 -10.52
CA ASP A 223 36.65 10.48 -11.22
C ASP A 223 37.94 10.88 -10.50
N LYS A 224 37.85 11.14 -9.19
CA LYS A 224 39.02 11.52 -8.38
C LYS A 224 40.04 10.38 -8.27
N ALA A 225 39.57 9.15 -8.08
CA ALA A 225 40.46 8.00 -7.96
C ALA A 225 41.13 7.66 -9.30
N SER A 226 40.46 7.89 -10.44
CA SER A 226 40.98 7.64 -11.78
C SER A 226 42.30 8.36 -12.07
N GLN A 227 42.52 9.53 -11.44
CA GLN A 227 43.74 10.33 -11.56
C GLN A 227 44.96 9.72 -10.84
N LYS A 228 44.77 8.69 -10.02
CA LYS A 228 45.86 8.02 -9.29
C LYS A 228 46.52 6.96 -10.19
N ALA A 229 47.85 6.82 -10.04
CA ALA A 229 48.64 5.80 -10.72
C ALA A 229 48.54 4.40 -10.08
N ASP A 230 47.92 4.27 -8.90
CA ASP A 230 47.76 3.00 -8.18
C ASP A 230 46.75 2.08 -8.88
N GLN A 231 47.15 0.84 -9.17
CA GLN A 231 46.26 -0.18 -9.75
C GLN A 231 45.11 -0.56 -8.80
N ASN A 232 45.26 -0.33 -7.49
CA ASN A 232 44.24 -0.62 -6.49
C ASN A 232 43.31 0.56 -6.21
N LYS A 233 43.35 1.62 -7.04
CA LYS A 233 42.66 2.90 -6.82
C LYS A 233 41.15 2.80 -6.57
N PHE A 234 40.49 1.72 -6.99
CA PHE A 234 39.04 1.50 -6.80
C PHE A 234 38.68 0.43 -5.76
N LYS A 235 39.65 -0.23 -5.10
CA LYS A 235 39.35 -1.31 -4.12
C LYS A 235 38.46 -0.86 -2.96
N PHE A 236 38.42 0.45 -2.66
CA PHE A 236 37.55 1.04 -1.64
C PHE A 236 36.04 0.90 -1.95
N LEU A 237 35.66 0.68 -3.21
CA LEU A 237 34.24 0.52 -3.62
C LEU A 237 33.70 -0.89 -3.35
N LYS A 238 34.57 -1.91 -3.31
CA LYS A 238 34.18 -3.32 -3.22
C LYS A 238 33.33 -3.66 -2.00
N PRO A 239 33.64 -3.20 -0.77
CA PRO A 239 32.79 -3.47 0.39
C PRO A 239 31.37 -2.92 0.24
N ASN A 240 31.24 -1.70 -0.30
CA ASN A 240 29.93 -1.07 -0.51
C ASN A 240 29.13 -1.78 -1.60
N LEU A 241 29.78 -2.19 -2.70
CA LEU A 241 29.14 -2.95 -3.78
C LEU A 241 28.58 -4.29 -3.26
N ASN A 242 29.35 -5.00 -2.45
CA ASN A 242 28.91 -6.26 -1.83
C ASN A 242 27.72 -6.05 -0.89
N ALA A 243 27.79 -5.05 0.00
CA ALA A 243 26.70 -4.75 0.92
C ALA A 243 25.41 -4.33 0.19
N ALA A 244 25.54 -3.60 -0.92
CA ALA A 244 24.41 -3.22 -1.77
C ALA A 244 23.76 -4.45 -2.43
N LYS A 245 24.56 -5.41 -2.92
CA LYS A 245 24.05 -6.67 -3.50
C LYS A 245 23.12 -7.41 -2.54
N ASP A 246 23.56 -7.61 -1.30
CA ASP A 246 22.78 -8.34 -0.30
C ASP A 246 21.51 -7.57 0.12
N SER A 247 21.63 -6.24 0.21
CA SER A 247 20.50 -5.37 0.55
C SER A 247 19.43 -5.39 -0.54
N TRP A 248 19.80 -5.29 -1.81
CA TRP A 248 18.87 -5.34 -2.93
C TRP A 248 18.16 -6.69 -3.05
N LYS A 249 18.86 -7.79 -2.77
CA LYS A 249 18.24 -9.14 -2.75
C LYS A 249 17.17 -9.27 -1.68
N THR A 250 17.39 -8.67 -0.51
CA THR A 250 16.41 -8.65 0.57
C THR A 250 15.17 -7.84 0.15
N LEU A 251 15.38 -6.62 -0.36
CA LEU A 251 14.30 -5.76 -0.85
C LEU A 251 13.51 -6.39 -2.01
N ARG A 252 14.18 -7.11 -2.91
CA ARG A 252 13.54 -7.87 -3.98
C ARG A 252 12.60 -8.93 -3.41
N ALA A 253 13.03 -9.71 -2.43
CA ALA A 253 12.23 -10.76 -1.83
C ALA A 253 10.96 -10.19 -1.17
N ASP A 254 11.10 -9.09 -0.43
CA ASP A 254 9.98 -8.40 0.21
C ASP A 254 9.01 -7.81 -0.82
N ALA A 255 9.53 -7.11 -1.83
CA ALA A 255 8.72 -6.52 -2.90
C ALA A 255 7.97 -7.60 -3.71
N PHE A 256 8.62 -8.74 -3.99
CA PHE A 256 8.00 -9.87 -4.65
C PHE A 256 6.87 -10.46 -3.81
N THR A 257 7.11 -10.70 -2.51
CA THR A 257 6.11 -11.26 -1.59
C THR A 257 4.89 -10.35 -1.48
N LEU A 258 5.11 -9.04 -1.35
CA LEU A 258 4.05 -8.05 -1.33
C LEU A 258 3.26 -8.03 -2.65
N LYS A 259 3.95 -8.07 -3.79
CA LYS A 259 3.32 -8.10 -5.11
C LYS A 259 2.41 -9.32 -5.28
N GLU A 260 2.89 -10.51 -4.92
CA GLU A 260 2.10 -11.73 -5.05
C GLU A 260 0.89 -11.72 -4.12
N GLY A 261 1.07 -11.29 -2.87
CA GLY A 261 -0.07 -11.20 -1.97
C GLY A 261 -1.13 -10.18 -2.43
N ILE A 262 -0.75 -9.01 -2.95
CA ILE A 262 -1.71 -8.04 -3.53
C ILE A 262 -2.52 -8.64 -4.68
N LYS A 263 -1.94 -9.54 -5.49
CA LYS A 263 -2.65 -10.25 -6.55
C LYS A 263 -3.66 -11.26 -5.99
N THR A 264 -3.35 -11.88 -4.86
CA THR A 264 -4.23 -12.85 -4.18
C THR A 264 -5.37 -12.19 -3.41
N LEU A 265 -5.30 -10.88 -3.14
CA LEU A 265 -6.41 -10.11 -2.57
C LEU A 265 -7.61 -10.12 -3.53
N LYS A 266 -8.51 -11.06 -3.28
CA LYS A 266 -9.85 -11.15 -3.85
C LYS A 266 -10.81 -11.31 -2.68
N MET A 267 -11.95 -10.63 -2.74
CA MET A 267 -13.09 -11.09 -1.98
C MET A 267 -13.56 -12.38 -2.65
N ASP A 268 -13.70 -13.48 -1.88
CA ASP A 268 -14.30 -14.70 -2.42
C ASP A 268 -15.68 -14.35 -3.01
N PRO A 269 -15.95 -14.71 -4.28
CA PRO A 269 -17.24 -14.43 -4.88
C PRO A 269 -18.33 -15.18 -4.12
N VAL A 270 -19.45 -14.48 -3.92
CA VAL A 270 -20.65 -14.97 -3.26
C VAL A 270 -21.07 -16.28 -3.91
N SER A 271 -21.05 -17.39 -3.17
CA SER A 271 -21.93 -18.51 -3.52
C SER A 271 -23.35 -18.02 -3.29
N SER A 272 -23.99 -17.56 -4.36
CA SER A 272 -25.43 -17.30 -4.35
C SER A 272 -26.13 -18.65 -4.24
N LYS A 273 -26.26 -19.18 -3.03
CA LYS A 273 -27.27 -20.21 -2.78
C LYS A 273 -28.60 -19.47 -2.77
N LYS A 274 -29.28 -19.57 -3.92
CA LYS A 274 -30.69 -19.28 -4.11
C LYS A 274 -31.54 -19.98 -3.05
#